data_AF-A0A2D7RR41-F1
#
_entry.id   AF-A0A2D7RR41-F1
#
_cell.length_a   1.000
_cell.length_b   1.000
_cell.length_c   1.000
_cell.angle_alpha   90.00
_cell.angle_beta   90.00
_cell.angle_gamma   90.00
#
_symmetry.space_group_name_H-M   'P 1'
#
loop_
_entity.id
_entity.type
_entity.pdbx_description
1 polymer ?
#
loop_
_entity_poly.entity_id
_entity_poly.type
_entity_poly.pdbx_seq_one_letter_code
_entity_poly.pdbx_strand_id
1 'polypeptide(L)'
;MARITVEDCLDKVENHYDLVLLAKERTSQLNSGSPMLVEEDNDKNTIIALREIGDGKIDIDDLEKNAILRLRKEPDHVEELEEDEEIENDDFENLYKGQVSKSGIAILPSKRVKRISPEPNNKSPESNLAKEAIDELKKSQPEIKEENLDAKEEPLQLEEEIKKSE
;
A
#
# COMPACT_ATOMS: atom_id res chain seq x y z
N MET A 1 34.66 -21.78 -8.92
CA MET A 1 33.54 -22.56 -9.51
C MET A 1 33.63 -24.00 -9.04
N ALA A 2 33.06 -24.27 -7.88
CA ALA A 2 32.95 -25.63 -7.36
C ALA A 2 31.87 -26.39 -8.14
N ARG A 3 32.08 -27.69 -8.33
CA ARG A 3 31.04 -28.60 -8.84
C ARG A 3 30.18 -29.02 -7.66
N ILE A 4 28.95 -28.51 -7.58
CA ILE A 4 28.01 -28.83 -6.52
C ILE A 4 27.12 -30.02 -6.93
N THR A 5 26.85 -30.93 -6.00
CA THR A 5 25.90 -32.03 -6.13
C THR A 5 24.62 -31.65 -5.39
N VAL A 6 23.46 -32.04 -5.93
CA VAL A 6 22.14 -31.73 -5.34
C VAL A 6 21.76 -32.68 -4.20
N GLU A 7 22.59 -33.66 -3.88
CA GLU A 7 22.34 -34.67 -2.85
C GLU A 7 22.13 -34.01 -1.48
N ASP A 8 23.00 -33.08 -1.09
CA ASP A 8 22.91 -32.36 0.19
C ASP A 8 21.64 -31.48 0.30
N CYS A 9 21.07 -31.06 -0.83
CA CYS A 9 19.84 -30.28 -0.86
C CYS A 9 18.58 -31.15 -0.68
N LEU A 10 18.65 -32.42 -1.09
CA LEU A 10 17.50 -33.34 -1.03
C LEU A 10 17.25 -33.86 0.38
N ASP A 11 18.26 -33.82 1.24
CA ASP A 11 18.10 -34.07 2.68
C ASP A 11 17.22 -33.00 3.37
N LYS A 12 17.07 -31.83 2.73
CA LYS A 12 16.28 -30.70 3.24
C LYS A 12 14.94 -30.53 2.53
N VAL A 13 14.92 -30.74 1.21
CA VAL A 13 13.73 -30.61 0.37
C VAL A 13 13.53 -31.92 -0.39
N GLU A 14 12.45 -32.63 -0.10
CA GLU A 14 12.20 -33.98 -0.65
C GLU A 14 12.02 -33.98 -2.18
N ASN A 15 11.48 -32.88 -2.74
CA ASN A 15 11.13 -32.78 -4.15
C ASN A 15 12.12 -31.90 -4.92
N HIS A 16 12.65 -32.45 -6.00
CA HIS A 16 13.56 -31.73 -6.90
C HIS A 16 12.94 -30.47 -7.52
N TYR A 17 11.64 -30.48 -7.83
CA TYR A 17 10.97 -29.32 -8.43
C TYR A 17 10.85 -28.17 -7.43
N ASP A 18 10.53 -28.49 -6.18
CA ASP A 18 10.38 -27.51 -5.11
C ASP A 18 11.76 -26.91 -4.78
N LEU A 19 12.81 -27.74 -4.76
CA LEU A 19 14.19 -27.26 -4.64
C LEU A 19 14.55 -26.23 -5.71
N VAL A 20 14.18 -26.46 -6.97
CA VAL A 20 14.46 -25.52 -8.07
C VAL A 20 13.70 -24.21 -7.87
N LEU A 21 12.43 -24.27 -7.44
CA LEU A 21 11.61 -23.09 -7.21
C LEU A 21 12.14 -22.25 -6.04
N LEU A 22 12.52 -22.91 -4.95
CA LEU A 22 13.11 -22.30 -3.76
C LEU A 22 14.48 -21.68 -4.07
N ALA A 23 15.36 -22.43 -4.73
CA ALA A 23 16.66 -21.93 -5.15
C ALA A 23 16.53 -20.70 -6.06
N LYS A 24 15.54 -20.67 -6.95
CA LYS A 24 15.23 -19.51 -7.80
C LYS A 24 14.81 -18.30 -6.98
N GLU A 25 13.94 -18.48 -5.98
CA GLU A 25 13.52 -17.36 -5.12
C GLU A 25 14.69 -16.82 -4.30
N ARG A 26 15.48 -17.71 -3.67
CA ARG A 26 16.67 -17.30 -2.92
C ARG A 26 17.70 -16.61 -3.80
N THR A 27 17.97 -17.14 -5.00
CA THR A 27 18.86 -16.50 -5.97
C THR A 27 18.39 -15.09 -6.29
N SER A 28 17.08 -14.87 -6.42
CA SER A 28 16.57 -13.53 -6.66
C SER A 28 16.75 -12.61 -5.46
N GLN A 29 16.61 -13.10 -4.22
CA GLN A 29 16.91 -12.29 -3.03
C GLN A 29 18.38 -11.85 -3.00
N LEU A 30 19.30 -12.77 -3.32
CA LEU A 30 20.73 -12.47 -3.43
C LEU A 30 21.02 -11.47 -4.55
N ASN A 31 20.35 -11.60 -5.70
CA ASN A 31 20.47 -10.62 -6.79
C ASN A 31 19.93 -9.23 -6.41
N SER A 32 18.94 -9.17 -5.51
CA SER A 32 18.43 -7.92 -4.94
C SER A 32 19.34 -7.32 -3.86
N GLY A 33 20.46 -7.97 -3.53
CA GLY A 33 21.43 -7.51 -2.54
C GLY A 33 21.19 -8.03 -1.11
N SER A 34 20.41 -9.10 -0.95
CA SER A 34 20.29 -9.80 0.34
C SER A 34 21.65 -10.34 0.78
N PRO A 35 22.01 -10.28 2.09
CA PRO A 35 23.27 -10.81 2.57
C PRO A 35 23.34 -12.34 2.40
N MET A 36 24.53 -12.82 2.08
CA MET A 36 24.84 -14.24 2.01
C MET A 36 25.26 -14.75 3.39
N LEU A 37 24.84 -15.97 3.73
CA LEU A 37 25.17 -16.64 4.99
C LEU A 37 26.29 -17.69 4.81
N VAL A 38 26.79 -17.85 3.59
CA VAL A 38 27.87 -18.76 3.21
C VAL A 38 29.04 -17.92 2.68
N GLU A 39 30.26 -18.43 2.81
CA GLU A 39 31.46 -17.76 2.30
C GLU A 39 31.44 -17.63 0.77
N GLU A 40 31.88 -16.48 0.26
CA GLU A 40 31.96 -16.19 -1.18
C GLU A 40 33.14 -16.92 -1.84
N ASP A 41 32.89 -18.12 -2.36
CA ASP A 41 33.87 -18.91 -3.12
C ASP A 41 33.95 -18.50 -4.62
N ASN A 42 33.74 -17.22 -4.96
CA ASN A 42 33.62 -16.75 -6.35
C ASN A 42 32.58 -17.54 -7.18
N ASP A 43 31.55 -18.06 -6.52
CA ASP A 43 30.48 -18.79 -7.17
C ASP A 43 29.34 -17.85 -7.56
N LYS A 44 28.51 -18.27 -8.52
CA LYS A 44 27.31 -17.53 -8.90
C LYS A 44 26.27 -17.62 -7.79
N ASN A 45 25.43 -16.59 -7.66
CA ASN A 45 24.34 -16.54 -6.69
C ASN A 45 23.44 -17.80 -6.71
N THR A 46 23.26 -18.44 -7.86
CA THR A 46 22.52 -19.70 -7.98
C THR A 46 23.17 -20.86 -7.21
N ILE A 47 24.49 -20.97 -7.25
CA ILE A 47 25.24 -22.00 -6.53
C ILE A 47 25.27 -21.67 -5.03
N ILE A 48 25.42 -20.39 -4.69
CA ILE A 48 25.39 -19.93 -3.30
C ILE A 48 24.04 -20.23 -2.65
N ALA A 49 22.93 -19.97 -3.36
CA ALA A 49 21.59 -20.32 -2.89
C ALA A 49 21.44 -21.83 -2.61
N LEU A 50 21.96 -22.71 -3.48
CA LEU A 50 21.93 -24.16 -3.26
C LEU A 50 22.80 -24.57 -2.05
N ARG A 51 23.96 -23.95 -1.84
CA ARG A 51 24.77 -24.19 -0.62
C ARG A 51 24.05 -23.73 0.63
N GLU A 52 23.41 -22.56 0.61
CA GLU A 52 22.66 -22.05 1.76
C GLU A 52 21.49 -23.00 2.13
N ILE A 53 20.81 -23.56 1.13
CA ILE A 53 19.75 -24.55 1.32
C ILE A 53 20.33 -25.87 1.85
N GLY A 54 21.39 -26.41 1.25
CA GLY A 54 22.04 -27.66 1.70
C GLY A 54 22.60 -27.58 3.12
N ASP A 55 23.25 -26.45 3.46
CA ASP A 55 23.73 -26.17 4.81
C ASP A 55 22.58 -25.96 5.82
N GLY A 56 21.35 -25.74 5.36
CA GLY A 56 20.18 -25.46 6.20
C GLY A 56 20.29 -24.13 6.96
N LYS A 57 20.96 -23.13 6.38
CA LYS A 57 21.10 -21.78 6.97
C LYS A 57 19.88 -20.89 6.74
N ILE A 58 18.96 -21.34 5.90
CA ILE A 58 17.75 -20.62 5.50
C ILE A 58 16.55 -21.47 5.87
N ASP A 59 15.54 -20.81 6.44
CA ASP A 59 14.25 -21.43 6.70
C ASP A 59 13.45 -21.58 5.41
N ILE A 60 13.14 -22.84 5.07
CA ILE A 60 12.46 -23.23 3.83
C ILE A 60 11.05 -22.65 3.80
N ASP A 61 10.32 -22.72 4.91
CA ASP A 61 8.95 -22.21 5.04
C ASP A 61 8.85 -20.72 4.72
N ASP A 62 9.83 -19.93 5.15
CA ASP A 62 9.84 -18.49 4.88
C ASP A 62 10.18 -18.19 3.44
N LEU A 63 11.04 -19.01 2.83
CA LEU A 63 11.37 -18.92 1.42
C LEU A 63 10.15 -19.28 0.54
N GLU A 64 9.37 -20.29 0.94
CA GLU A 64 8.10 -20.65 0.31
C GLU A 64 7.08 -19.53 0.40
N LYS A 65 6.85 -18.97 1.59
CA LYS A 65 5.94 -17.83 1.78
C LYS A 65 6.33 -16.66 0.88
N ASN A 66 7.61 -16.31 0.84
CA ASN A 66 8.11 -15.24 0.00
C ASN A 66 7.91 -15.53 -1.50
N ALA A 67 8.15 -16.76 -1.94
CA ALA A 67 7.91 -17.17 -3.31
C ALA A 67 6.42 -17.04 -3.69
N ILE A 68 5.53 -17.48 -2.80
CA ILE A 68 4.07 -17.39 -2.97
C ILE A 68 3.66 -15.91 -3.06
N LEU A 69 4.07 -15.08 -2.10
CA LEU A 69 3.74 -13.66 -2.05
C LEU A 69 4.16 -12.92 -3.33
N ARG A 70 5.34 -13.25 -3.86
CA ARG A 70 5.86 -12.61 -5.07
C ARG A 70 5.16 -13.03 -6.35
N LEU A 71 4.74 -14.29 -6.43
CA LEU A 71 4.02 -14.84 -7.59
C LEU A 71 2.53 -14.47 -7.58
N ARG A 72 2.02 -13.99 -6.44
CA ARG A 72 0.63 -13.60 -6.29
C ARG A 72 0.34 -12.28 -6.99
N LYS A 73 -0.76 -12.24 -7.75
CA LYS A 73 -1.19 -11.04 -8.50
C LYS A 73 -2.04 -10.09 -7.66
N GLU A 74 -2.89 -10.61 -6.79
CA GLU A 74 -3.81 -9.85 -5.96
C GLU A 74 -3.44 -10.03 -4.48
N PRO A 75 -3.33 -8.95 -3.70
CA PRO A 75 -3.07 -9.06 -2.26
C PRO A 75 -4.28 -9.69 -1.55
N ASP A 76 -4.04 -10.35 -0.42
CA ASP A 76 -5.13 -10.81 0.43
C ASP A 76 -5.94 -9.60 0.89
N HIS A 77 -7.25 -9.62 0.63
CA HIS A 77 -8.16 -8.68 1.26
C HIS A 77 -8.18 -9.00 2.75
N VAL A 78 -7.67 -8.09 3.57
CA VAL A 78 -7.92 -8.15 5.02
C VAL A 78 -9.42 -7.92 5.16
N GLU A 79 -10.15 -8.92 5.64
CA GLU A 79 -11.52 -8.71 6.13
C GLU A 79 -11.41 -7.79 7.34
N GLU A 80 -11.52 -6.48 7.13
CA GLU A 80 -11.82 -5.55 8.21
C GLU A 80 -13.20 -5.95 8.73
N LEU A 81 -13.23 -6.53 9.92
CA LEU A 81 -14.46 -6.66 10.67
C LEU A 81 -14.95 -5.23 10.90
N GLU A 82 -16.01 -4.83 10.20
CA GLU A 82 -16.74 -3.63 10.55
C GLU A 82 -17.19 -3.82 12.00
N GLU A 83 -16.56 -3.10 12.93
CA GLU A 83 -17.08 -2.99 14.30
C GLU A 83 -18.40 -2.26 14.17
N ASP A 84 -19.51 -3.01 14.16
CA ASP A 84 -20.85 -2.45 14.29
C ASP A 84 -20.88 -1.69 15.63
N GLU A 85 -20.64 -0.38 15.58
CA GLU A 85 -20.87 0.49 16.74
C GLU A 85 -22.36 0.39 17.08
N GLU A 86 -22.69 -0.39 18.12
CA GLU A 86 -24.02 -0.37 18.71
C GLU A 86 -24.28 1.06 19.20
N ILE A 87 -25.09 1.82 18.44
CA ILE A 87 -25.52 3.17 18.80
C ILE A 87 -26.46 3.05 20.01
N GLU A 88 -25.90 2.84 21.20
CA GLU A 88 -26.60 3.04 22.46
C GLU A 88 -26.89 4.55 22.55
N ASN A 89 -28.18 4.90 22.42
CA ASN A 89 -28.79 6.25 22.48
C ASN A 89 -29.34 6.78 21.15
N ASP A 90 -29.96 5.94 20.33
CA ASP A 90 -30.93 6.46 19.37
C ASP A 90 -32.06 7.19 20.12
N ASP A 91 -32.34 8.42 19.73
CA ASP A 91 -33.50 9.25 20.09
C ASP A 91 -34.86 8.59 19.76
N PHE A 92 -34.88 7.29 19.49
CA PHE A 92 -36.03 6.45 19.17
C PHE A 92 -37.17 6.65 20.16
N GLU A 93 -36.88 6.66 21.45
CA GLU A 93 -37.89 6.79 22.50
C GLU A 93 -38.45 8.22 22.61
N ASN A 94 -37.62 9.23 22.35
CA ASN A 94 -38.02 10.65 22.29
C ASN A 94 -38.88 10.95 21.06
N LEU A 95 -38.59 10.29 19.93
CA LEU A 95 -39.35 10.42 18.70
C LEU A 95 -40.72 9.72 18.80
N TYR A 96 -40.77 8.54 19.42
CA TYR A 96 -41.99 7.74 19.56
C TYR A 96 -42.93 8.26 20.66
N LYS A 97 -42.40 8.65 21.83
CA LYS A 97 -43.23 9.16 22.94
C LYS A 97 -43.71 10.60 22.72
N GLY A 98 -43.13 11.28 21.72
CA GLY A 98 -43.38 12.68 21.45
C GLY A 98 -42.74 13.56 22.53
N GLN A 99 -42.03 14.60 22.13
CA GLN A 99 -41.49 15.58 23.07
C GLN A 99 -42.62 16.18 23.92
N VAL A 100 -42.59 15.92 25.21
CA VAL A 100 -43.39 16.65 26.20
C VAL A 100 -42.73 18.01 26.44
N SER A 101 -43.52 19.08 26.57
CA SER A 101 -42.96 20.37 26.96
C SER A 101 -42.31 20.26 28.35
N LYS A 102 -41.47 21.23 28.73
CA LYS A 102 -40.94 21.38 30.11
C LYS A 102 -42.02 21.41 31.20
N SER A 103 -43.29 21.61 30.81
CA SER A 103 -44.48 21.58 31.67
C SER A 103 -45.25 20.25 31.66
N GLY A 104 -44.77 19.22 30.97
CA GLY A 104 -45.35 17.88 30.95
C GLY A 104 -46.57 17.68 30.04
N ILE A 105 -46.93 18.67 29.22
CA ILE A 105 -48.04 18.56 28.26
C ILE A 105 -47.49 18.04 26.92
N ALA A 106 -48.17 17.05 26.33
CA ALA A 106 -47.84 16.53 25.01
C ALA A 106 -47.97 17.64 23.94
N ILE A 107 -46.90 17.85 23.16
CA ILE A 107 -46.90 18.86 22.10
C ILE A 107 -47.64 18.30 20.88
N LEU A 108 -48.83 18.85 20.61
CA LEU A 108 -49.62 18.51 19.43
C LEU A 108 -48.84 18.79 18.13
N PRO A 109 -49.00 17.96 17.07
CA PRO A 109 -48.29 18.12 15.79
C PRO A 109 -48.46 19.52 15.17
N SER A 110 -49.62 20.15 15.35
CA SER A 110 -49.92 21.48 14.84
C SER A 110 -49.20 22.63 15.55
N LYS A 111 -48.74 22.43 16.79
CA LYS A 111 -47.93 23.41 17.54
C LYS A 111 -46.42 23.25 17.30
N ARG A 112 -46.02 22.25 16.50
CA ARG A 112 -44.65 22.06 16.02
C ARG A 112 -44.34 23.06 14.89
N VAL A 113 -44.45 24.36 15.16
CA VAL A 113 -43.94 25.39 14.24
C VAL A 113 -42.44 25.56 14.52
N LYS A 114 -41.64 25.18 13.52
CA LYS A 114 -40.17 25.25 13.42
C LYS A 114 -39.53 26.26 14.39
N ARG A 115 -38.94 25.77 15.48
CA ARG A 115 -37.70 26.38 15.99
C ARG A 115 -36.55 25.89 15.13
N ILE A 116 -36.51 26.35 13.88
CA ILE A 116 -35.25 26.39 13.16
C ILE A 116 -34.61 27.69 13.62
N SER A 117 -33.77 27.61 14.65
CA SER A 117 -32.67 28.56 14.74
C SER A 117 -31.72 28.20 13.60
N PRO A 118 -31.24 29.15 12.79
CA PRO A 118 -30.05 28.89 12.00
C PRO A 118 -28.90 28.75 13.00
N GLU A 119 -28.57 27.52 13.37
CA GLU A 119 -27.24 27.22 13.93
C GLU A 119 -26.23 27.57 12.82
N PRO A 120 -25.26 28.47 13.05
CA PRO A 120 -24.13 28.57 12.14
C PRO A 120 -23.37 27.25 12.23
N ASN A 121 -23.41 26.47 11.16
CA ASN A 121 -22.53 25.32 10.96
C ASN A 121 -21.08 25.78 11.12
N ASN A 122 -20.53 25.56 12.30
CA ASN A 122 -19.11 25.62 12.58
C ASN A 122 -18.82 24.56 13.63
N LYS A 123 -18.48 23.36 13.15
CA LYS A 123 -17.27 22.60 13.50
C LYS A 123 -17.40 21.17 12.99
N SER A 124 -16.93 20.93 11.77
CA SER A 124 -16.08 19.77 11.54
C SER A 124 -14.73 20.03 12.25
N PRO A 125 -14.11 19.03 12.89
CA PRO A 125 -12.76 19.17 13.44
C PRO A 125 -11.73 19.04 12.31
N GLU A 126 -11.74 19.96 11.36
CA GLU A 126 -10.72 20.07 10.32
C GLU A 126 -10.26 21.52 10.21
N SER A 127 -9.33 21.96 11.07
CA SER A 127 -8.73 23.27 10.79
C SER A 127 -7.34 23.55 11.34
N ASN A 128 -6.64 22.61 11.98
CA ASN A 128 -5.29 22.87 12.46
C ASN A 128 -4.24 22.16 11.60
N LEU A 129 -4.34 20.84 11.42
CA LEU A 129 -3.43 20.06 10.58
C LEU A 129 -3.39 20.51 9.11
N ALA A 130 -4.56 20.78 8.51
CA ALA A 130 -4.64 21.20 7.11
C ALA A 130 -4.06 22.60 6.87
N LYS A 131 -4.14 23.51 7.85
CA LYS A 131 -3.58 24.87 7.71
C LYS A 131 -2.07 24.87 7.88
N GLU A 132 -1.55 24.03 8.78
CA GLU A 132 -0.11 23.85 8.99
C GLU A 132 0.56 23.23 7.74
N ALA A 133 -0.06 22.22 7.13
CA ALA A 133 0.44 21.59 5.89
C ALA A 133 0.48 22.55 4.68
N ILE A 134 -0.48 23.47 4.58
CA ILE A 134 -0.54 24.45 3.47
C ILE A 134 0.52 25.55 3.64
N ASP A 135 0.82 25.95 4.88
CA ASP A 135 1.87 26.94 5.16
C ASP A 135 3.29 26.37 5.00
N GLU A 136 3.50 25.08 5.29
CA GLU A 136 4.77 24.40 5.01
C GLU A 136 5.05 24.25 3.51
N LEU A 137 4.04 23.89 2.71
CA LEU A 137 4.17 23.78 1.24
C LEU A 137 4.45 25.12 0.56
N LYS A 138 3.90 26.23 1.06
CA LYS A 138 4.18 27.57 0.57
C LYS A 138 5.59 28.06 0.89
N LYS A 139 6.20 27.57 1.96
CA LYS A 139 7.54 27.98 2.40
C LYS A 139 8.66 27.24 1.67
N SER A 140 8.36 26.09 1.07
CA SER A 140 9.33 25.20 0.42
C SER A 140 9.54 25.42 -1.08
N GLN A 141 8.78 26.29 -1.75
CA GLN A 141 8.96 26.56 -3.19
C GLN A 141 9.59 27.94 -3.42
N PRO A 142 10.72 28.05 -4.14
CA PRO A 142 11.27 29.36 -4.52
C PRO A 142 10.44 29.99 -5.64
N GLU A 143 10.10 31.28 -5.49
CA GLU A 143 9.39 32.06 -6.49
C GLU A 143 10.23 32.22 -7.78
N ILE A 144 9.76 31.64 -8.88
CA ILE A 144 10.31 31.89 -10.21
C ILE A 144 9.68 33.20 -10.71
N LYS A 145 10.52 34.22 -10.96
CA LYS A 145 10.09 35.46 -11.60
C LYS A 145 9.78 35.20 -13.06
N GLU A 146 8.54 35.48 -13.46
CA GLU A 146 8.11 35.44 -14.85
C GLU A 146 8.76 36.59 -15.63
N GLU A 147 9.68 36.27 -16.53
CA GLU A 147 10.07 37.15 -17.63
C GLU A 147 9.78 36.48 -18.97
N ASN A 148 9.00 37.22 -19.76
CA ASN A 148 8.77 37.16 -21.20
C ASN A 148 7.79 36.12 -21.78
N LEU A 149 6.63 36.68 -22.11
CA LEU A 149 5.63 36.26 -23.08
C LEU A 149 6.20 36.18 -24.51
N ASP A 150 5.54 35.34 -25.31
CA ASP A 150 5.46 35.33 -26.77
C ASP A 150 6.64 34.78 -27.58
N ALA A 151 6.62 33.46 -27.82
CA ALA A 151 6.94 32.90 -29.12
C ALA A 151 6.03 31.68 -29.40
N LYS A 152 5.17 31.82 -30.42
CA LYS A 152 4.42 30.72 -31.03
C LYS A 152 5.39 29.68 -31.59
N GLU A 153 5.26 28.42 -31.21
CA GLU A 153 5.77 27.29 -31.98
C GLU A 153 4.63 26.32 -32.30
N GLU A 154 4.48 26.04 -33.59
CA GLU A 154 3.45 25.21 -34.21
C GLU A 154 3.68 23.71 -33.92
N PRO A 155 2.64 22.86 -33.95
CA PRO A 155 2.79 21.45 -33.64
C PRO A 155 3.57 20.68 -34.72
N LEU A 156 4.58 19.92 -34.29
CA LEU A 156 5.35 19.02 -35.16
C LEU A 156 4.46 17.92 -35.79
N GLN A 157 4.54 17.79 -37.10
CA GLN A 157 4.02 16.64 -37.86
C GLN A 157 5.11 15.56 -37.96
N LEU A 158 4.69 14.31 -37.71
CA LEU A 158 5.47 13.10 -37.94
C LEU A 158 5.42 12.74 -39.43
N GLU A 159 6.56 12.66 -40.10
CA GLU A 159 6.70 11.92 -41.35
C GLU A 159 7.86 10.93 -41.27
N GLU A 160 7.52 9.71 -41.67
CA GLU A 160 8.34 8.52 -41.77
C GLU A 160 9.38 8.61 -42.91
N GLU A 161 10.24 7.61 -42.92
CA GLU A 161 10.94 7.04 -44.07
C GLU A 161 12.39 7.48 -44.39
N ILE A 162 13.30 6.61 -43.94
CA ILE A 162 14.14 5.75 -44.79
C ILE A 162 15.23 6.40 -45.68
N LYS A 163 16.43 5.79 -45.54
CA LYS A 163 17.55 5.63 -46.50
C LYS A 163 18.69 6.67 -46.50
N LYS A 164 19.85 6.08 -46.22
CA LYS A 164 21.08 6.02 -47.03
C LYS A 164 22.27 6.84 -46.55
N SER A 165 23.29 6.07 -46.13
CA SER A 165 24.70 6.17 -46.53
C SER A 165 25.43 7.50 -46.31
N GLU A 166 26.42 7.47 -45.41
CA GLU A 166 27.85 7.49 -45.76
C GLU A 166 28.69 6.89 -44.63
#